data_AF-A0A7Y3CR41-F1
#
_entry.id   AF-A0A7Y3CR41-F1
#
_cell.length_a   1.000
_cell.length_b   1.000
_cell.length_c   1.000
_cell.angle_alpha   90.00
_cell.angle_beta   90.00
_cell.angle_gamma   90.00
#
_symmetry.space_group_name_H-M   'P 1'
#
loop_
_entity.id
_entity.type
_entity.pdbx_description
1 polymer ?
#
loop_
_entity_poly.entity_id
_entity_poly.type
_entity_poly.pdbx_seq_one_letter_code
_entity_poly.pdbx_strand_id
1 'polypeptide(L)' 'QRILLLRYGFADGVARTHDEIGQEFGLTRERIRQLEKIALCRMRHPTFGMTSFDE' A
#
# COMPACT_ATOMS: atom_id res chain seq x y z
N GLN A 1 -1.00 6.72 -0.02
CA GLN A 1 -0.58 6.40 1.37
C GLN A 1 -1.67 5.73 2.23
N ARG A 2 -2.95 5.65 1.80
CA ARG A 2 -4.04 5.03 2.57
C ARG A 2 -3.93 3.50 2.79
N ILE A 3 -3.23 2.78 1.90
CA ILE A 3 -3.11 1.30 1.96
C ILE A 3 -2.48 0.81 3.28
N LEU A 4 -1.38 1.43 3.73
CA LEU A 4 -0.74 1.06 5.00
C LEU A 4 -1.66 1.32 6.20
N LEU A 5 -2.37 2.46 6.19
CA LEU A 5 -3.28 2.82 7.28
C LEU A 5 -4.43 1.81 7.42
N LEU A 6 -4.98 1.35 6.29
CA LEU A 6 -6.04 0.35 6.27
C LEU A 6 -5.51 -1.05 6.63
N ARG A 7 -4.33 -1.42 6.14
CA ARG A 7 -3.75 -2.74 6.41
C ARG A 7 -3.41 -2.95 7.88
N TYR A 8 -2.90 -1.91 8.53
CA TYR A 8 -2.54 -1.96 9.95
C TYR A 8 -3.64 -1.45 10.88
N GLY A 9 -4.82 -1.10 10.35
CA GLY A 9 -5.94 -0.62 11.16
C GLY A 9 -5.71 0.75 11.82
N PHE A 10 -4.77 1.55 11.33
CA PHE A 10 -4.57 2.92 11.81
C PHE A 10 -5.68 3.88 11.39
N ALA A 11 -6.49 3.52 10.39
CA ALA A 11 -7.65 4.31 9.98
C ALA A 11 -8.84 4.11 10.94
N ASP A 12 -9.29 2.87 11.11
CA ASP A 12 -10.57 2.54 11.76
C ASP A 12 -10.43 1.51 12.91
N GLY A 13 -9.20 1.17 13.31
CA GLY A 13 -8.91 0.13 14.32
C GLY A 13 -8.98 -1.30 13.80
N VAL A 14 -9.38 -1.51 12.55
CA VAL A 14 -9.54 -2.84 11.93
C VAL A 14 -8.48 -3.04 10.86
N ALA A 15 -7.66 -4.08 11.01
CA ALA A 15 -6.70 -4.48 10.00
C ALA A 15 -7.42 -5.12 8.80
N ARG A 16 -7.23 -4.56 7.61
CA ARG A 16 -7.79 -5.11 6.36
C ARG A 16 -6.77 -5.92 5.59
N THR A 17 -7.25 -6.97 4.93
CA THR A 17 -6.43 -7.81 4.04
C THR A 17 -6.17 -7.10 2.71
N HIS A 18 -5.16 -7.57 1.96
CA HIS A 18 -4.89 -7.03 0.62
C HIS A 18 -6.06 -7.22 -0.35
N ASP A 19 -6.88 -8.25 -0.15
CA ASP A 19 -8.03 -8.54 -1.00
C ASP A 19 -9.16 -7.53 -0.75
N GLU A 20 -9.49 -7.28 0.51
CA GLU A 20 -10.48 -6.26 0.92
C GLU A 20 -10.06 -4.85 0.49
N ILE A 21 -8.78 -4.51 0.68
CA ILE A 21 -8.23 -3.23 0.21
C ILE A 21 -8.25 -3.20 -1.33
N GLY A 22 -7.97 -4.32 -1.99
CA GLY A 22 -8.07 -4.42 -3.46
C GLY A 22 -9.48 -4.11 -3.94
N GLN A 23 -10.50 -4.71 -3.34
CA GLN A 23 -11.90 -4.46 -3.68
C GLN A 23 -12.32 -3.01 -3.40
N GLU A 24 -11.92 -2.43 -2.27
CA GLU A 24 -12.25 -1.05 -1.91
C GLU A 24 -11.63 -0.03 -2.87
N PHE A 25 -10.41 -0.28 -3.38
CA PHE A 25 -9.72 0.61 -4.30
C PHE A 25 -9.93 0.25 -5.78
N GLY A 26 -10.67 -0.82 -6.08
CA GLY A 26 -10.82 -1.33 -7.45
C GLY A 26 -9.48 -1.80 -8.07
N LEU A 27 -8.53 -2.23 -7.23
CA LEU A 27 -7.21 -2.67 -7.63
C LEU A 27 -7.05 -4.17 -7.41
N THR A 28 -6.19 -4.80 -8.22
CA THR A 28 -5.83 -6.20 -7.98
C THR A 28 -5.02 -6.32 -6.69
N ARG A 29 -5.13 -7.47 -6.03
CA ARG A 29 -4.35 -7.83 -4.84
C ARG A 29 -2.85 -7.61 -5.03
N GLU A 30 -2.33 -7.95 -6.21
CA GLU A 30 -0.91 -7.78 -6.54
C GLU A 30 -0.51 -6.31 -6.64
N ARG A 31 -1.38 -5.45 -7.19
CA ARG A 31 -1.12 -4.00 -7.23
C ARG A 31 -1.09 -3.39 -5.82
N ILE A 32 -1.96 -3.84 -4.91
CA ILE A 32 -1.90 -3.43 -3.50
C ILE A 32 -0.56 -3.83 -2.85
N ARG A 33 -0.08 -5.06 -3.11
CA ARG A 33 1.21 -5.54 -2.62
C ARG A 33 2.39 -4.70 -3.13
N GLN A 34 2.38 -4.33 -4.41
CA GLN A 34 3.41 -3.47 -5.00
C GLN A 34 3.45 -2.09 -4.35
N LEU A 35 2.28 -1.44 -4.22
CA LEU A 35 2.16 -0.12 -3.60
C LEU A 35 2.62 -0.13 -2.14
N GLU A 36 2.32 -1.21 -1.43
CA GLU A 36 2.81 -1.39 -0.07
C GLU A 36 4.33 -1.47 0.00
N LYS A 37 4.97 -2.27 -0.87
CA LYS A 37 6.43 -2.39 -0.92
C LYS A 37 7.09 -1.04 -1.24
N ILE A 38 6.50 -0.27 -2.16
CA ILE A 38 6.97 1.08 -2.50
C ILE A 38 6.84 2.00 -1.29
N ALA A 39 5.71 1.96 -0.58
CA ALA A 39 5.49 2.80 0.59
C ALA A 39 6.50 2.49 1.72
N LEU A 40 6.75 1.20 2.00
CA LEU A 40 7.77 0.77 2.97
C LEU A 40 9.18 1.20 2.56
N CYS A 41 9.51 1.09 1.26
CA CYS A 41 10.81 1.53 0.75
C CYS A 41 11.03 3.03 0.95
N ARG A 42 10.01 3.86 0.65
CA ARG A 42 10.04 5.32 0.86
C ARG A 42 10.17 5.71 2.33
N MET A 43 9.54 4.96 3.23
CA MET A 43 9.67 5.21 4.67
C MET A 43 11.07 4.86 5.18
N ARG A 44 11.71 3.84 4.62
CA ARG A 44 13.04 3.38 5.03
C ARG A 44 14.16 4.27 4.50
N HIS A 45 14.02 4.82 3.30
CA HIS A 45 14.98 5.78 2.74
C HIS A 45 14.24 6.95 2.06
N PRO A 46 14.32 8.18 2.62
CA PRO A 46 13.59 9.34 2.10
C PRO A 46 14.12 9.81 0.72
N THR A 47 15.33 9.40 0.35
CA THR A 47 15.95 9.67 -0.96
C THR A 47 15.54 8.67 -2.05
N PHE A 48 14.86 7.58 -1.71
CA PHE A 48 14.32 6.64 -2.70
C PHE A 48 13.02 7.20 -3.30
N GLY A 49 13.18 8.28 -4.08
CA GLY A 49 12.15 8.88 -4.89
C GLY A 49 11.90 8.04 -6.12
N MET A 50 10.82 7.27 -6.10
CA MET A 50 9.92 7.09 -7.25
C MET A 50 10.60 6.72 -8.58
N THR A 51 11.53 5.75 -8.61
CA THR A 51 11.87 5.06 -9.85
C THR A 51 10.70 4.15 -10.22
N SER A 52 9.75 4.72 -10.97
CA SER A 52 8.95 4.06 -12.02
C SER A 52 8.71 2.55 -11.81
N PHE A 53 7.60 2.22 -11.15
CA PHE A 53 6.95 0.89 -11.20
C PHE A 53 5.58 1.04 -11.89
N ASP A 54 5.54 1.91 -12.89
CA ASP A 54 4.44 2.08 -13.83
C ASP A 54 4.96 1.64 -15.20
N GLU A 55 4.98 0.32 -15.40
CA GLU A 55 4.97 -0.34 -16.71
C GLU A 55 3.90 -1.42 -16.66
#